data_AF-A0AAD8Q7V1-F1
#
_entry.id   AF-A0AAD8Q7V1-F1
#
_cell.length_a   1.000
_cell.length_b   1.000
_cell.length_c   1.000
_cell.angle_alpha   90.00
_cell.angle_beta   90.00
_cell.angle_gamma   90.00
#
_symmetry.space_group_name_H-M   'P 1'
#
loop_
_entity.id
_entity.type
_entity.pdbx_description
1 polymer ?
#
loop_
_entity_poly.entity_id
_entity_poly.type
_entity_poly.pdbx_seq_one_letter_code
_entity_poly.pdbx_strand_id
1 'polypeptide(L)'
;MGSSTRKKKEKAKDFAKPKFKVGKTKAKPANFTDTSFKAKSIAMGHQKLSTEAPDNATQFKHNLSLASTSRADKQRKESLAHLTSQVLAGNNPVGTATVLGKLLPLVSDASGPVRTQLLKLFKALPDAEVKHHAERCIMYIRAGMTHLSADISNDSLSVLEWLLDVAENEIVSCPGGWVKTLNSFCALMGWTVKTSTGWSTAPKTGLRTKDAQSHARQIAVLARFLQAGLKPEIAAPSNPYARADNMYRVPRIPNPFAYLNLFGTRRDEEAEMYNDRESRQRVFHRRFLDSFNRGVEQAKKEGGAIGRSAVQMDLALTEGMGGYEATSAVEPQDLLDLW
;
A
#
# COMPACT_ATOMS: atom_id res chain seq x y z
N MET A 1 -47.81 -6.92 76.83
CA MET A 1 -48.09 -8.29 76.32
C MET A 1 -47.80 -8.36 74.81
N GLY A 2 -46.53 -8.50 74.36
CA GLY A 2 -46.21 -8.44 72.92
C GLY A 2 -44.84 -8.99 72.47
N SER A 3 -44.07 -9.64 73.35
CA SER A 3 -42.75 -10.19 72.96
C SER A 3 -42.80 -11.66 72.48
N SER A 4 -43.84 -12.42 72.81
CA SER A 4 -43.92 -13.84 72.43
C SER A 4 -44.31 -14.05 70.96
N THR A 5 -45.20 -13.23 70.41
CA THR A 5 -45.62 -13.29 69.00
C THR A 5 -44.53 -12.82 68.03
N ARG A 6 -43.66 -11.91 68.46
CA ARG A 6 -42.50 -11.44 67.68
C ARG A 6 -41.42 -12.52 67.59
N LYS A 7 -41.06 -13.15 68.72
CA LYS A 7 -40.16 -14.33 68.74
C LYS A 7 -40.74 -15.53 67.98
N LYS A 8 -42.06 -15.75 68.00
CA LYS A 8 -42.72 -16.81 67.20
C LYS A 8 -42.67 -16.52 65.69
N LYS A 9 -42.85 -15.26 65.28
CA LYS A 9 -42.73 -14.82 63.87
C LYS A 9 -41.28 -14.86 63.36
N GLU A 10 -40.29 -14.59 64.21
CA GLU A 10 -38.87 -14.73 63.86
C GLU A 10 -38.48 -16.20 63.68
N LYS A 11 -38.87 -17.09 64.61
CA LYS A 11 -38.68 -18.55 64.44
C LYS A 11 -39.44 -19.13 63.23
N ALA A 12 -40.59 -18.56 62.86
CA ALA A 12 -41.35 -18.99 61.68
C ALA A 12 -40.70 -18.55 60.35
N LYS A 13 -39.87 -17.50 60.37
CA LYS A 13 -39.10 -17.06 59.19
C LYS A 13 -37.83 -17.88 58.98
N ASP A 14 -37.28 -18.47 60.04
CA ASP A 14 -36.07 -19.31 60.00
C ASP A 14 -36.25 -20.60 59.16
N PHE A 15 -37.48 -21.09 58.99
CA PHE A 15 -37.76 -22.33 58.25
C PHE A 15 -38.91 -22.19 57.24
N ALA A 16 -38.94 -21.06 56.52
CA ALA A 16 -39.90 -20.86 55.44
C ALA A 16 -39.57 -21.73 54.21
N LYS A 17 -40.27 -22.87 54.07
CA LYS A 17 -40.18 -23.70 52.85
C LYS A 17 -40.82 -22.95 51.67
N PRO A 18 -40.10 -22.72 50.55
CA PRO A 18 -40.68 -22.09 49.37
C PRO A 18 -41.87 -22.90 48.84
N LYS A 19 -42.98 -22.24 48.50
CA LYS A 19 -44.15 -22.91 47.89
C LYS A 19 -43.72 -23.64 46.62
N PHE A 20 -44.10 -24.92 46.50
CA PHE A 20 -43.86 -25.74 45.33
C PHE A 20 -44.48 -25.10 44.08
N LYS A 21 -43.64 -24.66 43.14
CA LYS A 21 -44.06 -24.18 41.82
C LYS A 21 -43.93 -25.36 40.86
N VAL A 22 -45.07 -25.93 40.45
CA VAL A 22 -45.13 -27.05 39.50
C VAL A 22 -44.53 -26.61 38.16
N GLY A 23 -43.71 -27.47 37.54
CA GLY A 23 -43.07 -27.21 36.24
C GLY A 23 -41.65 -26.59 36.30
N LYS A 24 -41.11 -26.27 37.48
CA LYS A 24 -39.71 -25.83 37.64
C LYS A 24 -38.85 -26.94 38.27
N THR A 25 -37.55 -26.95 37.95
CA THR A 25 -36.61 -27.91 38.54
C THR A 25 -36.66 -27.84 40.06
N LYS A 26 -36.72 -29.02 40.70
CA LYS A 26 -36.77 -29.16 42.15
C LYS A 26 -35.64 -28.36 42.79
N ALA A 27 -35.98 -27.46 43.72
CA ALA A 27 -34.99 -26.65 44.41
C ALA A 27 -34.01 -27.54 45.18
N LYS A 28 -32.73 -27.13 45.17
CA LYS A 28 -31.68 -27.80 45.94
C LYS A 28 -32.04 -27.75 47.44
N PRO A 29 -31.79 -28.82 48.22
CA PRO A 29 -32.13 -28.87 49.63
C PRO A 29 -31.37 -27.80 50.43
N ALA A 30 -31.91 -27.39 51.59
CA ALA A 30 -31.38 -26.24 52.35
C ALA A 30 -29.94 -26.44 52.88
N ASN A 31 -29.49 -27.69 52.98
CA ASN A 31 -28.13 -28.08 53.36
C ASN A 31 -27.22 -28.37 52.15
N PHE A 32 -27.66 -28.01 50.94
CA PHE A 32 -26.86 -28.21 49.73
C PHE A 32 -25.71 -27.19 49.68
N THR A 33 -24.48 -27.69 49.79
CA THR A 33 -23.28 -26.90 49.55
C THR A 33 -22.99 -26.90 48.04
N ASP A 34 -23.05 -25.73 47.41
CA ASP A 34 -22.67 -25.59 46.00
C ASP A 34 -21.15 -25.45 45.87
N THR A 35 -20.49 -26.48 45.35
CA THR A 35 -19.05 -26.51 45.10
C THR A 35 -18.67 -25.94 43.74
N SER A 36 -19.62 -25.38 42.99
CA SER A 36 -19.31 -24.69 41.74
C SER A 36 -18.65 -23.34 42.01
N PHE A 37 -17.37 -23.25 41.69
CA PHE A 37 -16.64 -21.98 41.64
C PHE A 37 -16.12 -21.76 40.22
N LYS A 38 -15.95 -20.48 39.85
CA LYS A 38 -15.30 -20.08 38.60
C LYS A 38 -14.03 -19.33 38.94
N ALA A 39 -12.89 -19.92 38.64
CA ALA A 39 -11.60 -19.26 38.71
C ALA A 39 -11.22 -18.75 37.31
N LYS A 40 -10.79 -17.49 37.22
CA LYS A 40 -10.23 -16.91 36.00
C LYS A 40 -8.73 -16.68 36.22
N SER A 41 -7.91 -17.13 35.28
CA SER A 41 -6.48 -16.85 35.29
C SER A 41 -6.22 -15.39 34.95
N ILE A 42 -5.28 -14.77 35.65
CA ILE A 42 -4.77 -13.43 35.32
C ILE A 42 -3.56 -13.62 34.42
N ALA A 43 -3.66 -13.22 33.15
CA ALA A 43 -2.51 -13.15 32.27
C ALA A 43 -1.77 -11.83 32.50
N MET A 44 -0.53 -11.90 32.99
CA MET A 44 0.34 -10.74 33.14
C MET A 44 1.13 -10.51 31.84
N GLY A 45 1.44 -9.24 31.54
CA GLY A 45 2.31 -8.91 30.40
C GLY A 45 3.73 -9.42 30.64
N HIS A 46 4.27 -10.19 29.69
CA HIS A 46 5.64 -10.70 29.78
C HIS A 46 6.66 -9.56 29.61
N GLN A 47 7.43 -9.27 30.65
CA GLN A 47 8.63 -8.44 30.57
C GLN A 47 9.82 -9.32 30.19
N LYS A 48 10.59 -8.93 29.16
CA LYS A 48 11.81 -9.65 28.77
C LYS A 48 12.94 -9.28 29.73
N LEU A 49 13.02 -9.99 30.85
CA LEU A 49 14.02 -9.81 31.92
C LEU A 49 15.10 -10.91 31.93
N SER A 50 15.17 -11.76 30.89
CA SER A 50 16.18 -12.82 30.82
C SER A 50 17.58 -12.24 30.68
N THR A 51 18.54 -12.84 31.38
CA THR A 51 19.98 -12.55 31.25
C THR A 51 20.61 -13.26 30.03
N GLU A 52 19.90 -14.20 29.42
CA GLU A 52 20.32 -14.86 28.19
C GLU A 52 20.12 -13.94 26.98
N ALA A 53 21.15 -13.86 26.13
CA ALA A 53 21.08 -13.04 24.92
C ALA A 53 19.95 -13.55 24.00
N PRO A 54 19.01 -12.69 23.59
CA PRO A 54 17.92 -13.12 22.72
C PRO A 54 18.46 -13.56 21.36
N ASP A 55 17.89 -14.63 20.81
CA ASP A 55 18.22 -15.10 19.46
C ASP A 55 18.04 -13.98 18.40
N ASN A 56 18.88 -14.01 17.36
CA ASN A 56 18.90 -13.02 16.29
C ASN A 56 17.53 -12.87 15.61
N ALA A 57 16.80 -13.97 15.40
CA ALA A 57 15.47 -13.89 14.80
C ALA A 57 14.45 -13.24 15.75
N THR A 58 14.59 -13.45 17.05
CA THR A 58 13.76 -12.81 18.08
C THR A 58 14.06 -11.32 18.19
N GLN A 59 15.33 -10.93 18.11
CA GLN A 59 15.75 -9.52 18.07
C GLN A 59 15.23 -8.81 16.81
N PHE A 60 15.33 -9.47 15.64
CA PHE A 60 14.82 -8.94 14.38
C PHE A 60 13.31 -8.68 14.46
N LYS A 61 12.53 -9.68 14.89
CA LYS A 61 11.06 -9.55 15.04
C LYS A 61 10.67 -8.44 16.03
N HIS A 62 11.44 -8.28 17.11
CA HIS A 62 11.22 -7.22 18.08
C HIS A 62 11.48 -5.83 17.48
N ASN A 63 12.61 -5.62 16.81
CA ASN A 63 12.93 -4.37 16.12
C ASN A 63 11.94 -4.07 14.99
N LEU A 64 11.49 -5.07 14.24
CA LEU A 64 10.44 -4.91 13.23
C LEU A 64 9.13 -4.42 13.85
N SER A 65 8.75 -4.96 15.01
CA SER A 65 7.59 -4.46 15.75
C SER A 65 7.78 -3.02 16.18
N LEU A 66 8.91 -2.69 16.81
CA LEU A 66 9.23 -1.33 17.29
C LEU A 66 9.25 -0.30 16.15
N ALA A 67 9.82 -0.65 15.00
CA ALA A 67 9.82 0.20 13.82
C ALA A 67 8.39 0.54 13.37
N SER A 68 7.47 -0.43 13.39
CA SER A 68 6.09 -0.23 12.95
C SER A 68 5.15 0.40 13.99
N THR A 69 5.35 0.17 15.29
CA THR A 69 4.36 0.53 16.33
C THR A 69 4.83 1.55 17.35
N SER A 70 6.14 1.85 17.43
CA SER A 70 6.64 2.80 18.43
C SER A 70 6.16 4.21 18.13
N ARG A 71 5.66 4.90 19.16
CA ARG A 71 5.29 6.32 19.09
C ARG A 71 6.51 7.24 19.04
N ALA A 72 7.68 6.77 19.46
CA ALA A 72 8.90 7.57 19.50
C ALA A 72 9.67 7.46 18.18
N ASP A 73 9.85 8.60 17.50
CA ASP A 73 10.54 8.71 16.21
C ASP A 73 11.98 8.17 16.27
N LYS A 74 12.71 8.51 17.34
CA LYS A 74 14.07 8.01 17.58
C LYS A 74 14.07 6.48 17.62
N GLN A 75 13.12 5.87 18.33
CA GLN A 75 13.03 4.41 18.43
C GLN A 75 12.71 3.77 17.07
N ARG A 76 11.80 4.36 16.28
CA ARG A 76 11.50 3.86 14.93
C ARG A 76 12.74 3.91 14.04
N LYS A 77 13.42 5.06 14.00
CA LYS A 77 14.65 5.25 13.22
C LYS A 77 15.76 4.26 13.61
N GLU A 78 16.08 4.13 14.90
CA GLU A 78 17.14 3.23 15.36
C GLU A 78 16.78 1.75 15.12
N SER A 79 15.49 1.39 15.28
CA SER A 79 15.02 0.05 14.94
C SER A 79 15.17 -0.23 13.44
N LEU A 80 14.83 0.73 12.57
CA LEU A 80 15.04 0.61 11.13
C LEU A 80 16.53 0.48 10.78
N ALA A 81 17.41 1.24 11.44
CA ALA A 81 18.85 1.14 11.24
C ALA A 81 19.40 -0.23 11.62
N HIS A 82 18.95 -0.79 12.75
CA HIS A 82 19.30 -2.15 13.15
C HIS A 82 18.83 -3.18 12.12
N LEU A 83 17.58 -3.06 11.63
CA LEU A 83 17.06 -3.93 10.58
C LEU A 83 17.88 -3.82 9.28
N THR A 84 18.29 -2.62 8.88
CA THR A 84 19.13 -2.42 7.69
C THR A 84 20.44 -3.19 7.82
N SER A 85 21.13 -3.09 8.96
CA SER A 85 22.38 -3.81 9.20
C SER A 85 22.20 -5.33 9.17
N GLN A 86 21.10 -5.85 9.74
CA GLN A 86 20.80 -7.28 9.73
C GLN A 86 20.48 -7.80 8.32
N VAL A 87 19.71 -7.05 7.53
CA VAL A 87 19.38 -7.41 6.14
C VAL A 87 20.65 -7.40 5.27
N LEU A 88 21.51 -6.39 5.42
CA LEU A 88 22.79 -6.32 4.70
C LEU A 88 23.73 -7.49 5.06
N ALA A 89 23.64 -8.01 6.28
CA ALA A 89 24.37 -9.19 6.71
C ALA A 89 23.74 -10.52 6.23
N GLY A 90 22.68 -10.46 5.39
CA GLY A 90 21.97 -11.64 4.89
C GLY A 90 21.00 -12.26 5.90
N ASN A 91 20.71 -11.59 7.02
CA ASN A 91 19.83 -12.10 8.07
C ASN A 91 18.43 -11.46 8.00
N ASN A 92 17.54 -12.06 7.22
CA ASN A 92 16.13 -11.68 7.14
C ASN A 92 15.20 -12.88 7.45
N PRO A 93 14.99 -13.22 8.74
CA PRO A 93 14.28 -14.42 9.16
C PRO A 93 12.75 -14.36 8.96
N VAL A 94 12.21 -13.22 8.55
CA VAL A 94 10.76 -13.04 8.31
C VAL A 94 10.42 -12.88 6.82
N GLY A 95 11.44 -12.76 5.96
CA GLY A 95 11.31 -12.55 4.52
C GLY A 95 10.90 -11.13 4.12
N THR A 96 11.23 -10.77 2.87
CA THR A 96 10.98 -9.44 2.29
C THR A 96 9.50 -9.06 2.30
N ALA A 97 8.60 -10.00 2.01
CA ALA A 97 7.15 -9.78 2.03
C ALA A 97 6.65 -9.24 3.39
N THR A 98 7.13 -9.81 4.49
CA THR A 98 6.71 -9.42 5.85
C THR A 98 7.28 -8.06 6.23
N VAL A 99 8.54 -7.79 5.86
CA VAL A 99 9.19 -6.49 6.11
C VAL A 99 8.44 -5.38 5.37
N LEU A 100 8.25 -5.52 4.05
CA LEU A 100 7.50 -4.57 3.25
C LEU A 100 6.07 -4.41 3.78
N GLY A 101 5.40 -5.53 4.08
CA GLY A 101 4.02 -5.50 4.54
C GLY A 101 3.79 -4.73 5.83
N LYS A 102 4.78 -4.68 6.74
CA LYS A 102 4.70 -3.92 7.99
C LYS A 102 5.21 -2.50 7.89
N LEU A 103 6.19 -2.23 7.01
CA LEU A 103 6.93 -0.98 7.02
C LEU A 103 6.54 -0.02 5.87
N LEU A 104 5.86 -0.48 4.82
CA LEU A 104 5.34 0.39 3.76
C LEU A 104 4.45 1.56 4.26
N PRO A 105 3.61 1.41 5.30
CA PRO A 105 2.87 2.55 5.86
C PRO A 105 3.77 3.71 6.34
N LEU A 106 5.04 3.45 6.67
CA LEU A 106 5.99 4.46 7.14
C LEU A 106 6.53 5.34 6.01
N VAL A 107 6.17 5.09 4.74
CA VAL A 107 6.46 6.02 3.63
C VAL A 107 5.86 7.41 3.92
N SER A 108 4.71 7.44 4.60
CA SER A 108 4.04 8.67 5.03
C SER A 108 4.31 9.04 6.51
N ASP A 109 5.37 8.51 7.12
CA ASP A 109 5.74 8.85 8.51
C ASP A 109 5.99 10.36 8.63
N ALA A 110 5.57 10.98 9.74
CA ALA A 110 5.77 12.41 9.98
C ALA A 110 7.25 12.80 10.04
N SER A 111 8.12 11.90 10.49
CA SER A 111 9.54 12.15 10.73
C SER A 111 10.38 11.89 9.48
N GLY A 112 11.02 12.94 8.94
CA GLY A 112 11.94 12.83 7.80
C GLY A 112 13.07 11.81 7.99
N PRO A 113 13.79 11.81 9.13
CA PRO A 113 14.85 10.82 9.38
C PRO A 113 14.37 9.36 9.37
N VAL A 114 13.12 9.11 9.79
CA VAL A 114 12.51 7.77 9.73
C VAL A 114 12.30 7.37 8.27
N ARG A 115 11.72 8.25 7.44
CA ARG A 115 11.54 8.00 5.99
C ARG A 115 12.86 7.78 5.26
N THR A 116 13.88 8.56 5.56
CA THR A 116 15.23 8.37 4.98
C THR A 116 15.82 7.01 5.37
N GLN A 117 15.71 6.61 6.64
CA GLN A 117 16.21 5.30 7.09
C GLN A 117 15.38 4.14 6.54
N LEU A 118 14.07 4.33 6.36
CA LEU A 118 13.19 3.36 5.71
C LEU A 118 13.63 3.09 4.28
N LEU A 119 13.93 4.14 3.49
CA LEU A 119 14.41 3.97 2.12
C LEU A 119 15.77 3.24 2.08
N LYS A 120 16.66 3.47 3.05
CA LYS A 120 17.91 2.70 3.17
C LYS A 120 17.66 1.22 3.44
N LEU A 121 16.70 0.90 4.30
CA LEU A 121 16.28 -0.49 4.53
C LEU A 121 15.70 -1.12 3.26
N PHE A 122 14.84 -0.40 2.54
CA PHE A 122 14.25 -0.90 1.29
C PHE A 122 15.30 -1.17 0.22
N LYS A 123 16.30 -0.29 0.08
CA LYS A 123 17.46 -0.49 -0.80
C LYS A 123 18.38 -1.65 -0.39
N ALA A 124 18.27 -2.14 0.84
CA ALA A 124 19.04 -3.30 1.30
C ALA A 124 18.32 -4.64 1.02
N LEU A 125 17.02 -4.61 0.69
CA LEU A 125 16.27 -5.83 0.40
C LEU A 125 16.65 -6.40 -0.98
N PRO A 126 16.56 -7.73 -1.19
CA PRO A 126 16.86 -8.33 -2.49
C PRO A 126 15.88 -7.86 -3.58
N ASP A 127 16.41 -7.24 -4.63
CA ASP A 127 15.62 -6.68 -5.74
C ASP A 127 14.65 -7.70 -6.36
N ALA A 128 15.10 -8.94 -6.54
CA ALA A 128 14.27 -10.02 -7.09
C ALA A 128 13.01 -10.29 -6.25
N GLU A 129 13.11 -10.20 -4.93
CA GLU A 129 11.97 -10.41 -4.02
C GLU A 129 11.08 -9.17 -3.95
N VAL A 130 11.66 -7.96 -4.02
CA VAL A 130 10.91 -6.70 -3.99
C VAL A 130 9.99 -6.57 -5.21
N LYS A 131 10.46 -6.97 -6.40
CA LYS A 131 9.68 -6.96 -7.65
C LYS A 131 8.30 -7.62 -7.49
N HIS A 132 8.25 -8.71 -6.73
CA HIS A 132 7.03 -9.49 -6.48
C HIS A 132 5.98 -8.73 -5.64
N HIS A 133 6.35 -7.58 -5.08
CA HIS A 133 5.52 -6.76 -4.22
C HIS A 133 5.30 -5.34 -4.78
N ALA A 134 5.59 -5.12 -6.07
CA ALA A 134 5.44 -3.82 -6.73
C ALA A 134 4.05 -3.20 -6.52
N GLU A 135 2.97 -3.98 -6.69
CA GLU A 135 1.58 -3.54 -6.50
C GLU A 135 1.33 -2.95 -5.11
N ARG A 136 1.83 -3.64 -4.07
CA ARG A 136 1.68 -3.17 -2.68
C ARG A 136 2.54 -1.93 -2.43
N CYS A 137 3.76 -1.90 -2.96
CA CYS A 137 4.66 -0.77 -2.79
C CYS A 137 4.09 0.50 -3.43
N ILE A 138 3.68 0.43 -4.70
CA ILE A 138 3.18 1.58 -5.44
C ILE A 138 1.92 2.18 -4.80
N MET A 139 1.07 1.35 -4.17
CA MET A 139 -0.11 1.84 -3.43
C MET A 139 0.26 2.82 -2.31
N TYR A 140 1.23 2.46 -1.45
CA TYR A 140 1.66 3.33 -0.36
C TYR A 140 2.46 4.54 -0.86
N ILE A 141 3.26 4.35 -1.92
CA ILE A 141 4.00 5.44 -2.56
C ILE A 141 3.05 6.49 -3.13
N ARG A 142 2.00 6.09 -3.86
CA ARG A 142 0.98 7.01 -4.38
C ARG A 142 0.31 7.81 -3.25
N ALA A 143 -0.07 7.13 -2.16
CA ALA A 143 -0.66 7.80 -1.00
C ALA A 143 0.29 8.83 -0.37
N GLY A 144 1.60 8.53 -0.35
CA GLY A 144 2.64 9.45 0.08
C GLY A 144 2.85 10.63 -0.88
N MET A 145 2.84 10.38 -2.20
CA MET A 145 2.97 11.42 -3.24
C MET A 145 1.86 12.46 -3.16
N THR A 146 0.62 12.04 -2.88
CA THR A 146 -0.54 12.93 -2.75
C THR A 146 -0.74 13.47 -1.32
N HIS A 147 0.25 13.31 -0.45
CA HIS A 147 0.16 13.73 0.95
C HIS A 147 0.28 15.26 1.11
N LEU A 148 -0.50 15.87 2.02
CA LEU A 148 -0.55 17.33 2.21
C LEU A 148 0.82 17.97 2.51
N SER A 149 1.68 17.25 3.24
CA SER A 149 3.06 17.68 3.52
C SER A 149 3.95 17.47 2.29
N ALA A 150 4.50 18.57 1.77
CA ALA A 150 5.45 18.56 0.65
C ALA A 150 6.72 17.75 0.95
N ASP A 151 7.16 17.68 2.21
CA ASP A 151 8.33 16.86 2.58
C ASP A 151 8.03 15.37 2.45
N ILE A 152 6.84 14.93 2.86
CA ILE A 152 6.40 13.54 2.69
C ILE A 152 6.21 13.21 1.22
N SER A 153 5.60 14.11 0.45
CA SER A 153 5.40 13.95 -0.98
C SER A 153 6.73 13.80 -1.73
N ASN A 154 7.70 14.69 -1.49
CA ASN A 154 9.03 14.64 -2.12
C ASN A 154 9.84 13.42 -1.68
N ASP A 155 9.74 13.00 -0.42
CA ASP A 155 10.41 11.78 0.05
C ASP A 155 9.78 10.52 -0.56
N SER A 156 8.46 10.49 -0.71
CA SER A 156 7.74 9.40 -1.37
C SER A 156 8.14 9.26 -2.84
N LEU A 157 8.43 10.38 -3.51
CA LEU A 157 9.00 10.36 -4.86
C LEU A 157 10.38 9.66 -4.90
N SER A 158 11.19 9.81 -3.85
CA SER A 158 12.46 9.07 -3.72
C SER A 158 12.25 7.56 -3.61
N VAL A 159 11.15 7.14 -2.97
CA VAL A 159 10.78 5.72 -2.88
C VAL A 159 10.26 5.24 -4.23
N LEU A 160 9.53 6.08 -4.99
CA LEU A 160 9.12 5.75 -6.36
C LEU A 160 10.33 5.54 -7.28
N GLU A 161 11.33 6.43 -7.23
CA GLU A 161 12.56 6.28 -8.01
C GLU A 161 13.27 4.97 -7.73
N TRP A 162 13.41 4.62 -6.44
CA TRP A 162 13.96 3.33 -6.06
C TRP A 162 13.13 2.16 -6.59
N LEU A 163 11.80 2.25 -6.48
CA LEU A 163 10.96 1.17 -6.98
C LEU A 163 11.08 1.03 -8.50
N LEU A 164 11.17 2.14 -9.25
CA LEU A 164 11.44 2.15 -10.69
C LEU A 164 12.79 1.52 -11.04
N ASP A 165 13.84 1.74 -10.25
CA ASP A 165 15.14 1.09 -10.44
C ASP A 165 15.03 -0.44 -10.30
N VAL A 166 14.19 -0.90 -9.36
CA VAL A 166 14.09 -2.31 -9.00
C VAL A 166 13.04 -3.06 -9.83
N ALA A 167 11.89 -2.47 -10.11
CA ALA A 167 10.67 -3.15 -10.57
C ALA A 167 9.96 -2.37 -11.69
N GLU A 168 10.74 -1.79 -12.61
CA GLU A 168 10.28 -0.92 -13.70
C GLU A 168 9.02 -1.45 -14.41
N ASN A 169 9.06 -2.69 -14.87
CA ASN A 169 7.96 -3.31 -15.64
C ASN A 169 6.77 -3.67 -14.74
N GLU A 170 7.03 -4.20 -13.56
CA GLU A 170 6.00 -4.66 -12.64
C GLU A 170 5.14 -3.50 -12.12
N ILE A 171 5.71 -2.31 -11.93
CA ILE A 171 4.97 -1.13 -11.45
C ILE A 171 3.97 -0.62 -12.49
N VAL A 172 4.36 -0.60 -13.77
CA VAL A 172 3.50 -0.05 -14.83
C VAL A 172 2.43 -1.05 -15.28
N SER A 173 2.69 -2.35 -15.13
CA SER A 173 1.76 -3.40 -15.52
C SER A 173 0.89 -3.93 -14.37
N CYS A 174 1.16 -3.62 -13.10
CA CYS A 174 0.31 -4.08 -12.00
C CYS A 174 -1.08 -3.39 -12.00
N PRO A 175 -2.08 -3.94 -11.28
CA PRO A 175 -3.41 -3.33 -11.17
C PRO A 175 -3.36 -1.89 -10.67
N GLY A 176 -3.90 -0.96 -11.47
CA GLY A 176 -3.84 0.48 -11.19
C GLY A 176 -2.42 1.05 -11.12
N GLY A 177 -1.42 0.32 -11.60
CA GLY A 177 -0.03 0.73 -11.69
C GLY A 177 0.16 1.89 -12.66
N TRP A 178 -0.55 1.85 -13.79
CA TRP A 178 -0.49 2.89 -14.82
C TRP A 178 -1.37 4.11 -14.47
N VAL A 179 -2.69 3.98 -14.62
CA VAL A 179 -3.64 5.12 -14.58
C VAL A 179 -3.65 5.83 -13.21
N LYS A 180 -3.71 5.11 -12.08
CA LYS A 180 -3.71 5.76 -10.75
C LYS A 180 -2.39 6.46 -10.44
N THR A 181 -1.27 5.95 -10.94
CA THR A 181 0.03 6.60 -10.75
C THR A 181 0.12 7.87 -11.60
N LEU A 182 -0.35 7.86 -12.85
CA LEU A 182 -0.47 9.06 -13.67
C LEU A 182 -1.39 10.10 -13.03
N ASN A 183 -2.55 9.69 -12.49
CA ASN A 183 -3.43 10.57 -11.72
C ASN A 183 -2.73 11.17 -10.48
N SER A 184 -1.90 10.38 -9.79
CA SER A 184 -1.12 10.86 -8.63
C SER A 184 -0.10 11.92 -9.03
N PHE A 185 0.55 11.77 -10.19
CA PHE A 185 1.42 12.80 -10.75
C PHE A 185 0.65 14.04 -11.17
N CYS A 186 -0.52 13.90 -11.80
CA CYS A 186 -1.37 15.05 -12.13
C CYS A 186 -1.76 15.83 -10.87
N ALA A 187 -2.15 15.14 -9.79
CA ALA A 187 -2.47 15.78 -8.52
C ALA A 187 -1.25 16.50 -7.91
N LEU A 188 -0.07 15.88 -7.98
CA LEU A 188 1.19 16.46 -7.50
C LEU A 188 1.56 17.75 -8.26
N MET A 189 1.40 17.72 -9.58
CA MET A 189 1.75 18.81 -10.49
C MET A 189 0.65 19.87 -10.62
N GLY A 190 -0.54 19.62 -10.06
CA GLY A 190 -1.72 20.48 -10.25
C GLY A 190 -2.29 20.46 -11.67
N TRP A 191 -2.03 19.40 -12.44
CA TRP A 191 -2.57 19.24 -13.78
C TRP A 191 -4.00 18.70 -13.71
N THR A 192 -4.93 19.38 -14.37
CA THR A 192 -6.31 18.92 -14.48
C THR A 192 -6.43 17.86 -15.56
N VAL A 193 -6.70 16.61 -15.14
CA VAL A 193 -7.13 15.54 -16.04
C VAL A 193 -8.63 15.73 -16.33
N LYS A 194 -9.07 15.42 -17.55
CA LYS A 194 -10.51 15.33 -17.85
C LYS A 194 -11.08 14.18 -17.02
N THR A 195 -11.68 14.48 -15.88
CA THR A 195 -12.47 13.51 -15.11
C THR A 195 -13.88 13.44 -15.71
N SER A 196 -14.52 12.28 -15.65
CA SER A 196 -15.95 12.15 -15.94
C SER A 196 -16.76 13.13 -15.09
N THR A 197 -17.92 13.53 -15.60
CA THR A 197 -18.84 14.60 -15.18
C THR A 197 -19.30 14.51 -13.71
N GLY A 198 -18.40 14.80 -12.77
CA GLY A 198 -18.67 14.90 -11.34
C GLY A 198 -18.31 16.29 -10.78
N TRP A 199 -19.27 16.94 -10.13
CA TRP A 199 -19.12 18.23 -9.46
C TRP A 199 -18.14 18.13 -8.28
N SER A 200 -16.85 18.30 -8.53
CA SER A 200 -15.88 18.77 -7.53
C SER A 200 -14.62 19.30 -8.20
N THR A 201 -14.65 20.57 -8.59
CA THR A 201 -13.46 21.32 -8.99
C THR A 201 -12.63 21.62 -7.73
N ALA A 202 -11.75 20.69 -7.36
CA ALA A 202 -10.69 20.98 -6.39
C ALA A 202 -9.72 22.04 -6.98
N PRO A 203 -9.13 22.90 -6.14
CA PRO A 203 -8.55 24.17 -6.56
C PRO A 203 -7.33 24.02 -7.48
N LYS A 204 -7.17 25.01 -8.36
CA LYS A 204 -6.12 25.19 -9.39
C LYS A 204 -4.68 25.34 -8.86
N THR A 205 -4.42 24.96 -7.62
CA THR A 205 -3.10 25.02 -7.00
C THR A 205 -2.67 23.58 -6.71
N GLY A 206 -1.73 23.07 -7.51
CA GLY A 206 -1.08 21.79 -7.26
C GLY A 206 -0.55 21.69 -5.84
N LEU A 207 -0.29 20.47 -5.40
CA LEU A 207 0.27 20.20 -4.07
C LEU A 207 1.65 20.87 -3.99
N ARG A 208 1.68 22.09 -3.42
CA ARG A 208 2.78 23.07 -3.43
C ARG A 208 4.16 22.45 -3.64
N THR A 209 4.74 22.66 -4.83
CA THR A 209 6.16 22.43 -5.06
C THR A 209 6.96 23.33 -4.12
N LYS A 210 7.78 22.71 -3.27
CA LYS A 210 8.53 23.41 -2.21
C LYS A 210 9.49 24.44 -2.81
N ASP A 211 9.98 24.18 -4.01
CA ASP A 211 10.99 24.95 -4.73
C ASP A 211 11.10 24.47 -6.21
N ALA A 212 11.80 25.23 -7.06
CA ALA A 212 11.95 24.88 -8.48
C ALA A 212 12.70 23.55 -8.72
N GLN A 213 13.58 23.13 -7.81
CA GLN A 213 14.29 21.85 -7.96
C GLN A 213 13.38 20.66 -7.65
N SER A 214 12.52 20.76 -6.63
CA SER A 214 11.52 19.70 -6.39
C SER A 214 10.57 19.56 -7.57
N HIS A 215 10.13 20.66 -8.20
CA HIS A 215 9.32 20.60 -9.42
C HIS A 215 10.07 19.94 -10.59
N ALA A 216 11.32 20.34 -10.85
CA ALA A 216 12.15 19.73 -11.89
C ALA A 216 12.36 18.22 -11.66
N ARG A 217 12.52 17.80 -10.40
CA ARG A 217 12.63 16.39 -10.03
C ARG A 217 11.32 15.63 -10.26
N GLN A 218 10.17 16.20 -9.89
CA GLN A 218 8.86 15.57 -10.15
C GLN A 218 8.68 15.27 -11.65
N ILE A 219 9.02 16.24 -12.52
CA ILE A 219 8.99 16.06 -13.98
C ILE A 219 9.97 14.97 -14.43
N ALA A 220 11.19 14.96 -13.90
CA ALA A 220 12.19 13.95 -14.27
C ALA A 220 11.74 12.54 -13.89
N VAL A 221 11.17 12.35 -12.70
CA VAL A 221 10.66 11.03 -12.25
C VAL A 221 9.44 10.62 -13.07
N LEU A 222 8.57 11.56 -13.42
CA LEU A 222 7.46 11.31 -14.34
C LEU A 222 7.97 10.87 -15.73
N ALA A 223 9.00 11.52 -16.27
CA ALA A 223 9.62 11.12 -17.53
C ALA A 223 10.13 9.68 -17.47
N ARG A 224 10.80 9.29 -16.37
CA ARG A 224 11.25 7.90 -16.15
C ARG A 224 10.07 6.92 -16.07
N PHE A 225 9.00 7.29 -15.39
CA PHE A 225 7.79 6.47 -15.31
C PHE A 225 7.12 6.29 -16.69
N LEU A 226 7.09 7.34 -17.51
CA LEU A 226 6.58 7.28 -18.87
C LEU A 226 7.47 6.41 -19.77
N GLN A 227 8.79 6.54 -19.64
CA GLN A 227 9.74 5.66 -20.35
C GLN A 227 9.50 4.20 -19.99
N ALA A 228 9.37 3.87 -18.70
CA ALA A 228 9.03 2.53 -18.24
C ALA A 228 7.72 1.99 -18.83
N GLY A 229 6.70 2.84 -18.89
CA GLY A 229 5.37 2.48 -19.36
C GLY A 229 5.20 2.41 -20.88
N LEU A 230 5.99 3.18 -21.62
CA LEU A 230 5.87 3.33 -23.07
C LEU A 230 7.06 2.75 -23.84
N LYS A 231 7.99 2.08 -23.15
CA LYS A 231 9.13 1.40 -23.75
C LYS A 231 8.66 0.38 -24.79
N PRO A 232 9.30 0.31 -25.97
CA PRO A 232 9.06 -0.76 -26.93
C PRO A 232 9.26 -2.13 -26.28
N GLU A 233 8.24 -2.99 -26.38
CA GLU A 233 8.36 -4.37 -25.92
C GLU A 233 9.31 -5.11 -26.85
N ILE A 234 10.38 -5.64 -26.27
CA ILE A 234 11.33 -6.47 -27.02
C ILE A 234 10.63 -7.81 -27.24
N ALA A 235 10.36 -8.16 -28.50
CA ALA A 235 9.82 -9.45 -28.85
C ALA A 235 10.71 -10.54 -28.24
N ALA A 236 10.12 -11.42 -27.42
CA ALA A 236 10.84 -12.56 -26.87
C ALA A 236 11.48 -13.35 -28.02
N PRO A 237 12.70 -13.89 -27.84
CA PRO A 237 13.34 -14.70 -28.87
C PRO A 237 12.39 -15.81 -29.31
N SER A 238 12.31 -16.03 -30.63
CA SER A 238 11.42 -17.03 -31.21
C SER A 238 11.69 -18.38 -30.55
N ASN A 239 10.75 -18.81 -29.71
CA ASN A 239 10.76 -20.10 -29.06
C ASN A 239 9.67 -20.96 -29.72
N PRO A 240 10.03 -21.96 -30.54
CA PRO A 240 9.08 -22.87 -31.18
C PRO A 240 8.16 -23.58 -30.17
N TYR A 241 8.62 -23.71 -28.91
CA TYR A 241 7.87 -24.32 -27.82
C TYR A 241 7.15 -23.30 -26.94
N ALA A 242 7.17 -22.00 -27.25
CA ALA A 242 6.56 -20.95 -26.42
C ALA A 242 5.11 -21.25 -26.06
N ARG A 243 4.32 -21.74 -27.01
CA ARG A 243 2.92 -22.13 -26.79
C ARG A 243 2.80 -23.28 -25.79
N ALA A 244 3.61 -24.32 -25.95
CA ALA A 244 3.60 -25.48 -25.07
C ALA A 244 4.12 -25.13 -23.67
N ASP A 245 5.20 -24.34 -23.60
CA ASP A 245 5.76 -23.82 -22.36
C ASP A 245 4.74 -22.98 -21.60
N ASN A 246 4.06 -22.04 -22.27
CA ASN A 246 3.05 -21.18 -21.63
C ASN A 246 1.82 -21.96 -21.13
N MET A 247 1.46 -23.06 -21.80
CA MET A 247 0.26 -23.82 -21.46
C MET A 247 0.49 -24.92 -20.41
N TYR A 248 1.70 -25.50 -20.39
CA TYR A 248 1.98 -26.71 -19.61
C TYR A 248 3.09 -26.55 -18.56
N ARG A 249 3.83 -25.43 -18.53
CA ARG A 249 4.82 -25.18 -17.47
C ARG A 249 4.27 -24.25 -16.40
N VAL A 250 4.70 -24.51 -15.16
CA VAL A 250 4.43 -23.62 -14.03
C VAL A 250 5.16 -22.29 -14.26
N PRO A 251 4.45 -21.15 -14.29
CA PRO A 251 5.08 -19.85 -14.44
C PRO A 251 6.03 -19.55 -13.28
N ARG A 252 7.15 -18.88 -13.57
CA ARG A 252 8.16 -18.50 -12.56
C ARG A 252 7.91 -17.14 -11.91
N ILE A 253 6.93 -16.39 -12.41
CA ILE A 253 6.52 -15.11 -11.83
C ILE A 253 5.45 -15.36 -10.76
N PRO A 254 5.41 -14.55 -9.69
CA PRO A 254 4.30 -14.58 -8.75
C PRO A 254 3.02 -14.10 -9.42
N ASN A 255 1.90 -14.74 -9.07
CA ASN A 255 0.56 -14.40 -9.57
C ASN A 255 0.46 -14.24 -11.10
N PRO A 256 0.85 -15.26 -11.89
CA PRO A 256 0.86 -15.18 -13.37
C PRO A 256 -0.52 -14.91 -13.97
N PHE A 257 -1.58 -15.28 -13.25
CA PHE A 257 -2.98 -15.11 -13.67
C PHE A 257 -3.67 -13.90 -13.03
N ALA A 258 -2.91 -12.94 -12.47
CA ALA A 258 -3.47 -11.74 -11.83
C ALA A 258 -4.35 -10.90 -12.76
N TYR A 259 -4.11 -10.96 -14.08
CA TYR A 259 -4.90 -10.29 -15.10
C TYR A 259 -6.34 -10.82 -15.20
N LEU A 260 -6.59 -12.08 -14.80
CA LEU A 260 -7.94 -12.66 -14.82
C LEU A 260 -8.82 -12.13 -13.70
N ASN A 261 -8.22 -11.58 -12.63
CA ASN A 261 -8.91 -10.99 -11.50
C ASN A 261 -10.02 -11.87 -10.88
N LEU A 262 -9.87 -13.20 -10.90
CA LEU A 262 -10.92 -14.16 -10.50
C LEU A 262 -11.39 -14.01 -9.03
N PHE A 263 -10.49 -13.54 -8.16
CA PHE A 263 -10.74 -13.42 -6.72
C PHE A 263 -10.68 -11.97 -6.22
N GLY A 264 -10.51 -11.00 -7.13
CA GLY A 264 -10.43 -9.59 -6.79
C GLY A 264 -11.78 -8.88 -6.94
N THR A 265 -11.85 -7.67 -6.41
CA THR A 265 -12.99 -6.79 -6.70
C THR A 265 -12.99 -6.42 -8.17
N ARG A 266 -14.18 -6.19 -8.74
CA ARG A 266 -14.31 -5.65 -10.10
C ARG A 266 -13.46 -4.37 -10.20
N ARG A 267 -12.60 -4.32 -11.21
CA ARG A 267 -11.73 -3.18 -11.47
C ARG A 267 -12.47 -2.20 -12.37
N ASP A 268 -12.34 -0.93 -12.06
CA ASP A 268 -12.66 0.17 -12.97
C ASP A 268 -11.48 0.39 -13.92
N GLU A 269 -11.66 1.25 -14.93
CA GLU A 269 -10.61 1.60 -15.88
C GLU A 269 -9.33 2.09 -15.16
N GLU A 270 -9.46 2.78 -14.01
CA GLU A 270 -8.30 3.26 -13.27
C GLU A 270 -7.54 2.16 -12.53
N ALA A 271 -8.23 1.14 -12.01
CA ALA A 271 -7.63 0.01 -11.32
C ALA A 271 -7.24 -1.14 -12.26
N GLU A 272 -7.51 -1.01 -13.55
CA GLU A 272 -7.25 -2.07 -14.52
C GLU A 272 -5.74 -2.35 -14.69
N MET A 273 -5.45 -3.55 -15.20
CA MET A 273 -4.10 -4.04 -15.45
C MET A 273 -3.74 -3.87 -16.92
N TYR A 274 -2.75 -3.02 -17.20
CA TYR A 274 -2.30 -2.73 -18.57
C TYR A 274 -0.98 -3.44 -18.86
N ASN A 275 -1.04 -4.67 -19.32
CA ASN A 275 0.16 -5.48 -19.58
C ASN A 275 0.93 -4.97 -20.80
N ASP A 276 0.21 -4.71 -21.89
CA ASP A 276 0.83 -4.39 -23.17
C ASP A 276 1.05 -2.88 -23.33
N ARG A 277 2.11 -2.52 -24.06
CA ARG A 277 2.45 -1.13 -24.42
C ARG A 277 1.31 -0.44 -25.13
N GLU A 278 0.68 -1.09 -26.10
CA GLU A 278 -0.41 -0.51 -26.91
C GLU A 278 -1.61 -0.12 -26.04
N SER A 279 -1.98 -0.99 -25.09
CA SER A 279 -3.06 -0.70 -24.14
C SER A 279 -2.71 0.49 -23.24
N ARG A 280 -1.45 0.62 -22.82
CA ARG A 280 -0.96 1.78 -22.04
C ARG A 280 -0.96 3.07 -22.87
N GLN A 281 -0.50 3.01 -24.12
CA GLN A 281 -0.51 4.13 -25.08
C GLN A 281 -1.93 4.62 -25.35
N ARG A 282 -2.88 3.71 -25.56
CA ARG A 282 -4.29 4.04 -25.82
C ARG A 282 -4.92 4.84 -24.69
N VAL A 283 -4.83 4.35 -23.47
CA VAL A 283 -5.42 5.05 -22.31
C VAL A 283 -4.67 6.35 -22.01
N PHE A 284 -3.36 6.37 -22.22
CA PHE A 284 -2.56 7.59 -22.12
C PHE A 284 -3.02 8.65 -23.13
N HIS A 285 -3.18 8.27 -24.41
CA HIS A 285 -3.67 9.14 -25.48
C HIS A 285 -5.05 9.71 -25.14
N ARG A 286 -5.99 8.86 -24.71
CA ARG A 286 -7.38 9.26 -24.41
C ARG A 286 -7.49 10.23 -23.23
N ARG A 287 -6.79 9.95 -22.12
CA ARG A 287 -7.05 10.64 -20.84
C ARG A 287 -5.99 11.68 -20.47
N PHE A 288 -4.74 11.48 -20.87
CA PHE A 288 -3.60 12.19 -20.29
C PHE A 288 -2.85 13.07 -21.28
N LEU A 289 -2.79 12.69 -22.57
CA LEU A 289 -1.94 13.35 -23.57
C LEU A 289 -2.12 14.88 -23.63
N ASP A 290 -3.36 15.37 -23.72
CA ASP A 290 -3.66 16.81 -23.76
C ASP A 290 -3.11 17.56 -22.54
N SER A 291 -3.34 17.00 -21.36
CA SER A 291 -2.96 17.60 -20.07
C SER A 291 -1.44 17.61 -19.92
N PHE A 292 -0.79 16.53 -20.33
CA PHE A 292 0.66 16.37 -20.28
C PHE A 292 1.37 17.28 -21.27
N ASN A 293 0.88 17.39 -22.51
CA ASN A 293 1.45 18.32 -23.50
C ASN A 293 1.37 19.77 -23.01
N ARG A 294 0.24 20.19 -22.43
CA ARG A 294 0.12 21.52 -21.83
C ARG A 294 1.08 21.72 -20.66
N GLY A 295 1.20 20.71 -19.79
CA GLY A 295 2.12 20.73 -18.64
C GLY A 295 3.59 20.85 -19.08
N VAL A 296 3.98 20.09 -20.10
CA VAL A 296 5.33 20.13 -20.69
C VAL A 296 5.61 21.49 -21.32
N GLU A 297 4.70 22.04 -22.11
CA GLU A 297 4.88 23.36 -22.73
C GLU A 297 4.98 24.48 -21.69
N GLN A 298 4.21 24.40 -20.60
CA GLN A 298 4.33 25.33 -19.49
C GLN A 298 5.69 25.21 -18.79
N ALA A 299 6.13 23.98 -18.49
CA ALA A 299 7.41 23.71 -17.84
C ALA A 299 8.62 24.11 -18.71
N LYS A 300 8.53 23.97 -20.05
CA LYS A 300 9.55 24.47 -21.00
C LYS A 300 9.71 25.99 -20.92
N LYS A 301 8.60 26.74 -20.80
CA LYS A 301 8.61 28.21 -20.70
C LYS A 301 9.23 28.72 -19.40
N GLU A 302 9.13 27.97 -18.31
CA GLU A 302 9.75 28.33 -17.02
C GLU A 302 11.29 28.28 -17.07
N GLY A 303 11.86 27.48 -17.96
CA GLY A 303 13.30 27.40 -18.18
C GLY A 303 14.09 26.78 -17.01
N GLY A 304 15.41 26.93 -17.02
CA GLY A 304 16.29 26.45 -15.96
C GLY A 304 16.29 24.91 -15.80
N ALA A 305 16.24 24.43 -14.55
CA ALA A 305 16.20 22.99 -14.27
C ALA A 305 14.86 22.35 -14.68
N ILE A 306 13.75 23.08 -14.50
CA ILE A 306 12.40 22.64 -14.85
C ILE A 306 12.30 22.43 -16.36
N GLY A 307 12.76 23.40 -17.16
CA GLY A 307 12.76 23.29 -18.62
C GLY A 307 13.59 22.13 -19.14
N ARG A 308 14.75 21.82 -18.53
CA ARG A 308 15.57 20.66 -18.91
C ARG A 308 14.84 19.33 -18.65
N SER A 309 14.21 19.18 -17.48
CA SER A 309 13.40 18.00 -17.19
C SER A 309 12.19 17.91 -18.12
N ALA A 310 11.58 19.05 -18.48
CA ALA A 310 10.46 19.08 -19.42
C ALA A 310 10.85 18.62 -20.82
N VAL A 311 12.05 18.95 -21.31
CA VAL A 311 12.57 18.43 -22.59
C VAL A 311 12.78 16.93 -22.54
N GLN A 312 13.29 16.38 -21.42
CA GLN A 312 13.42 14.92 -21.26
C GLN A 312 12.05 14.22 -21.24
N MET A 313 11.07 14.83 -20.60
CA MET A 313 9.70 14.32 -20.59
C MET A 313 9.06 14.36 -21.98
N ASP A 314 9.28 15.44 -22.74
CA ASP A 314 8.82 15.58 -24.12
C ASP A 314 9.43 14.51 -25.03
N LEU A 315 10.73 14.23 -24.86
CA LEU A 315 11.40 13.13 -25.57
C LEU A 315 10.77 11.78 -25.21
N ALA A 316 10.55 11.51 -23.92
CA ALA A 316 9.90 10.29 -23.46
C ALA A 316 8.48 10.11 -24.04
N LEU A 317 7.73 11.21 -24.19
CA LEU A 317 6.40 11.19 -24.80
C LEU A 317 6.45 10.94 -26.30
N THR A 318 7.30 11.65 -27.03
CA THR A 318 7.41 11.54 -28.49
C THR A 318 7.93 10.17 -28.91
N GLU A 319 8.98 9.65 -28.26
CA GLU A 319 9.47 8.29 -28.49
C GLU A 319 8.48 7.24 -28.00
N GLY A 320 7.91 7.44 -26.81
CA GLY A 320 7.00 6.51 -26.16
C GLY A 320 5.69 6.32 -26.93
N MET A 321 5.14 7.40 -27.50
CA MET A 321 3.95 7.39 -28.36
C MET A 321 4.26 7.15 -29.84
N GLY A 322 5.54 7.04 -30.20
CA GLY A 322 5.96 6.73 -31.56
C GLY A 322 5.35 5.41 -32.06
N GLY A 323 4.73 5.45 -33.24
CA GLY A 323 4.08 4.31 -33.87
C GLY A 323 2.68 3.97 -33.34
N TYR A 324 2.15 4.75 -32.40
CA TYR A 324 0.75 4.61 -31.97
C TYR A 324 -0.17 5.36 -32.94
N GLU A 325 -1.07 4.63 -33.60
CA GLU A 325 -2.15 5.21 -34.38
C GLU A 325 -3.45 5.15 -33.57
N ALA A 326 -4.07 6.31 -33.35
CA ALA A 326 -5.34 6.36 -32.65
C ALA A 326 -6.43 5.73 -33.53
N THR A 327 -6.84 4.50 -33.22
CA THR A 327 -7.94 3.84 -33.93
C THR A 327 -9.21 4.67 -33.78
N SER A 328 -9.82 5.05 -34.90
CA SER A 328 -11.10 5.79 -34.93
C SER A 328 -12.32 4.92 -34.62
N ALA A 329 -12.11 3.68 -34.18
CA ALA A 329 -13.18 2.74 -33.85
C ALA A 329 -13.75 3.11 -32.48
N VAL A 330 -15.06 3.35 -32.44
CA VAL A 330 -15.81 3.58 -31.19
C VAL A 330 -15.61 2.36 -30.29
N GLU A 331 -15.06 2.57 -29.09
CA GLU A 331 -14.83 1.46 -28.17
C GLU A 331 -16.16 0.98 -27.56
N PRO A 332 -16.26 -0.31 -27.18
CA PRO A 332 -17.38 -0.80 -26.40
C PRO A 332 -17.63 0.03 -25.13
N GLN A 333 -16.58 0.61 -24.55
CA GLN A 333 -16.69 1.47 -23.38
C GLN A 333 -17.32 2.84 -23.71
N ASP A 334 -16.96 3.43 -24.86
CA ASP A 334 -17.61 4.65 -25.36
C ASP A 334 -19.09 4.40 -25.68
N LEU A 335 -19.44 3.18 -26.09
CA LEU A 335 -20.84 2.74 -26.25
C LEU A 335 -21.55 2.52 -24.91
N LEU A 336 -20.85 2.20 -23.83
CA LEU A 336 -21.44 2.02 -22.49
C LEU A 336 -21.65 3.35 -21.76
N ASP A 337 -20.80 4.35 -22.00
CA ASP A 337 -20.93 5.69 -21.43
C ASP A 337 -22.04 6.53 -22.10
N LEU A 338 -22.63 6.02 -23.20
CA LEU A 338 -23.77 6.61 -23.90
C LEU A 338 -25.15 6.24 -23.31
N TRP A 339 -25.20 5.39 -22.27
CA TRP A 339 -26.46 4.90 -21.66
C TRP A 339 -26.59 5.25 -20.18
#